data_AF-A0A1Y3NJ52-F1
#
_entry.id   AF-A0A1Y3NJ52-F1
#
_cell.length_a   1.000
_cell.length_b   1.000
_cell.length_c   1.000
_cell.angle_alpha   90.00
_cell.angle_beta   90.00
_cell.angle_gamma   90.00
#
_symmetry.space_group_name_H-M   'P 1'
#
loop_
_entity.id
_entity.type
_entity.pdbx_description
1 polymer ?
#
loop_
_entity_poly.entity_id
_entity_poly.type
_entity_poly.pdbx_seq_one_letter_code
_entity_poly.pdbx_strand_id
1 'polypeptide(L)'
;MKLKFFIVVLLGIFNATILGLIIKKQGFNVTTSIIKDFFNKKIVKSSSNTNIKENVQLNSEGKTIITEEKSSKSLQYTKVLKSSVIGDNIIEEKKDENVIQKEKQEEKEIKKTINMADLDISHVIVGPLDVNCYIIGDPKSNKALVIDPGGNPEVIIKVLKEKNFELESIYLTHAHFDHVLGIAGLKKKYNPKIYLHEADFELYKMLPLQVKFFGFASRISSTDAILPDPDVFIKEGDHVILNGEEVATVYHTPGHSPGSVCYLFEKINKMYTGDTLFRNSVGRTDLWQGSYEEIRSSVRGKLFKFDDKIDVYPGHGPSSNIGYEKTHNFSV
;
A
#
# COMPACT_ATOMS: atom_id res chain seq x y z
N MET A 1 33.59 16.63 -25.44
CA MET A 1 32.15 16.65 -25.80
C MET A 1 31.63 15.23 -25.61
N LYS A 2 31.08 14.89 -24.43
CA LYS A 2 29.65 15.03 -24.04
C LYS A 2 28.72 14.34 -25.05
N LEU A 3 27.76 13.48 -24.70
CA LEU A 3 27.23 12.94 -23.42
C LEU A 3 26.07 12.01 -23.87
N LYS A 4 26.10 10.69 -23.68
CA LYS A 4 25.67 9.87 -22.51
C LYS A 4 24.15 9.79 -22.25
N PHE A 5 23.74 8.55 -21.93
CA PHE A 5 22.80 8.11 -20.86
C PHE A 5 21.31 8.46 -21.11
N PHE A 6 20.28 7.63 -20.84
CA PHE A 6 20.06 6.69 -19.75
C PHE A 6 18.76 5.88 -20.00
N ILE A 7 18.82 4.57 -19.71
CA ILE A 7 17.85 3.77 -18.91
C ILE A 7 16.50 3.36 -19.53
N VAL A 8 16.16 2.07 -19.67
CA VAL A 8 16.13 0.94 -18.70
C VAL A 8 15.08 1.14 -17.59
N VAL A 9 13.81 1.26 -17.94
CA VAL A 9 12.72 0.83 -17.06
C VAL A 9 11.58 0.36 -17.95
N LEU A 10 11.52 -0.93 -18.27
CA LEU A 10 10.27 -1.68 -18.47
C LEU A 10 10.67 -3.13 -18.79
N LEU A 11 9.92 -4.09 -18.23
CA LEU A 11 10.08 -5.54 -18.34
C LEU A 11 11.06 -6.16 -17.33
N GLY A 12 10.84 -5.84 -16.06
CA GLY A 12 10.96 -6.85 -15.01
C GLY A 12 9.84 -7.88 -15.17
N ILE A 13 10.22 -9.15 -15.18
CA ILE A 13 9.36 -10.35 -15.21
C ILE A 13 8.78 -10.69 -16.59
N PHE A 14 9.61 -11.25 -17.45
CA PHE A 14 9.15 -12.21 -18.44
C PHE A 14 9.99 -13.49 -18.32
N ASN A 15 9.30 -14.61 -18.10
CA ASN A 15 9.84 -15.95 -17.93
C ASN A 15 10.86 -16.30 -19.01
N ALA A 16 12.01 -16.87 -18.60
CA ALA A 16 13.11 -17.32 -19.46
C ALA A 16 12.68 -18.33 -20.56
N THR A 17 11.48 -18.88 -20.46
CA THR A 17 10.87 -19.80 -21.45
C THR A 17 10.43 -19.10 -22.74
N ILE A 18 10.00 -17.83 -22.69
CA ILE A 18 9.47 -17.11 -23.88
C ILE A 18 10.61 -16.59 -24.76
N LEU A 19 11.74 -16.21 -24.16
CA LEU A 19 12.92 -15.76 -24.90
C LEU A 19 13.59 -16.91 -25.68
N GLY A 20 13.54 -18.13 -25.14
CA GLY A 20 14.04 -19.33 -25.83
C GLY A 20 13.23 -19.72 -27.08
N LEU A 21 11.92 -19.40 -27.11
CA LEU A 21 11.05 -19.67 -28.26
C LEU A 21 11.24 -18.65 -29.40
N ILE A 22 11.57 -17.40 -29.07
CA ILE A 22 11.79 -16.34 -30.07
C ILE A 22 13.10 -16.57 -30.84
N ILE A 23 14.15 -17.04 -30.16
CA ILE A 23 15.47 -17.27 -30.78
C ILE A 23 15.47 -18.48 -31.74
N LYS A 24 14.67 -19.51 -31.45
CA LYS A 24 14.56 -20.71 -32.32
C LYS A 24 13.83 -20.43 -33.64
N LYS A 25 13.00 -19.39 -33.70
CA LYS A 25 12.23 -19.00 -34.90
C LYS A 25 13.04 -18.20 -35.92
N GLN A 26 14.27 -17.78 -35.59
CA GLN A 26 15.16 -17.00 -36.46
C GLN A 26 16.42 -17.75 -36.93
N GLY A 27 16.49 -19.08 -36.74
CA GLY A 27 17.53 -19.91 -37.38
C GLY A 27 18.93 -19.87 -36.76
N PHE A 28 19.10 -19.30 -35.57
CA PHE A 28 20.38 -19.29 -34.86
C PHE A 28 20.51 -20.48 -33.91
N ASN A 29 21.54 -21.31 -34.10
CA ASN A 29 21.93 -22.34 -33.14
C ASN A 29 22.85 -21.71 -32.07
N VAL A 30 22.30 -21.42 -30.90
CA VAL A 30 23.08 -20.98 -29.73
C VAL A 30 23.07 -22.09 -28.70
N THR A 31 24.23 -22.65 -28.38
CA THR A 31 24.36 -23.63 -27.29
C THR A 31 24.21 -22.94 -25.94
N THR A 32 23.49 -23.58 -25.02
CA THR A 32 23.09 -23.07 -23.69
C THR A 32 24.24 -22.68 -22.76
N SER A 33 25.49 -22.94 -23.14
CA SER A 33 26.68 -22.55 -22.39
C SER A 33 27.03 -21.06 -22.51
N ILE A 34 26.74 -20.41 -23.65
CA ILE A 34 27.21 -19.03 -23.93
C ILE A 34 26.35 -17.97 -23.21
N ILE A 35 25.07 -18.27 -22.94
CA ILE A 35 24.15 -17.34 -22.27
C ILE A 35 24.41 -17.26 -20.76
N LYS A 36 24.89 -18.36 -20.13
CA LYS A 36 25.24 -18.39 -18.71
C LYS A 36 26.50 -17.55 -18.40
N ASP A 37 27.49 -17.59 -19.28
CA ASP A 37 28.75 -16.84 -19.11
C ASP A 37 28.58 -15.33 -19.28
N PHE A 38 27.63 -14.89 -20.11
CA PHE A 38 27.37 -13.47 -20.35
C PHE A 38 26.67 -12.79 -19.15
N PHE A 39 25.80 -13.52 -18.43
CA PHE A 39 25.14 -13.00 -17.22
C PHE A 39 26.06 -13.02 -16.00
N ASN A 40 26.91 -14.04 -15.84
CA ASN A 40 27.83 -14.10 -14.70
C ASN A 40 28.98 -13.08 -14.76
N LYS A 41 29.41 -12.64 -15.95
CA LYS A 41 30.48 -11.62 -16.07
C LYS A 41 30.01 -10.17 -15.90
N LYS A 42 28.71 -9.87 -15.99
CA LYS A 42 28.21 -8.48 -15.93
C LYS A 42 27.72 -8.01 -14.56
N ILE A 43 27.61 -8.91 -13.58
CA ILE A 43 27.20 -8.55 -12.21
C ILE A 43 28.38 -7.97 -11.40
N VAL A 44 29.62 -8.11 -11.87
CA VAL A 44 30.83 -7.59 -11.21
C VAL A 44 31.46 -6.47 -12.04
N LYS A 45 31.40 -5.24 -11.51
CA LYS A 45 31.96 -3.94 -12.00
C LYS A 45 31.06 -3.01 -12.83
N SER A 46 30.35 -2.11 -12.14
CA SER A 46 30.54 -0.64 -12.20
C SER A 46 29.74 0.02 -11.06
N SER A 47 30.35 0.28 -9.89
CA SER A 47 30.93 1.57 -9.43
C SER A 47 29.88 2.63 -9.05
N SER A 48 29.93 3.36 -7.94
CA SER A 48 30.89 3.49 -6.82
C SER A 48 30.47 4.68 -5.97
N ASN A 49 30.60 4.58 -4.64
CA ASN A 49 31.36 5.57 -3.86
C ASN A 49 31.67 5.01 -2.46
N THR A 50 32.80 4.31 -2.34
CA THR A 50 33.67 4.20 -1.14
C THR A 50 34.87 3.31 -1.49
N ASN A 51 36.09 3.77 -1.18
CA ASN A 51 37.35 3.05 -1.43
C ASN A 51 37.44 1.75 -0.61
N ILE A 52 37.65 0.60 -1.27
CA ILE A 52 38.02 -0.68 -0.63
C ILE A 52 39.21 -1.26 -1.42
N LYS A 53 40.30 -1.60 -0.72
CA LYS A 53 41.40 -2.41 -1.27
C LYS A 53 41.13 -3.87 -0.89
N GLU A 54 40.95 -4.75 -1.87
CA GLU A 54 40.85 -6.19 -1.66
C GLU A 54 42.22 -6.84 -1.92
N ASN A 55 42.73 -7.61 -0.95
CA ASN A 55 43.87 -8.51 -1.15
C ASN A 55 43.35 -9.94 -1.24
N VAL A 56 43.70 -10.64 -2.32
CA VAL A 56 43.33 -12.05 -2.54
C VAL A 56 44.59 -12.89 -2.45
N GLN A 57 44.61 -13.88 -1.54
CA GLN A 57 45.62 -14.93 -1.51
C GLN A 57 44.96 -16.31 -1.51
N LEU A 58 45.62 -17.26 -2.18
CA LEU A 58 45.25 -18.68 -2.22
C LEU A 58 46.08 -19.41 -1.16
N ASN A 59 45.44 -20.27 -0.37
CA ASN A 59 46.18 -21.22 0.47
C ASN A 59 46.48 -22.52 -0.31
N SER A 60 47.34 -23.36 0.26
CA SER A 60 47.87 -24.59 -0.34
C SER A 60 46.83 -25.68 -0.65
N GLU A 61 45.56 -25.46 -0.37
CA GLU A 61 44.44 -26.36 -0.65
C GLU A 61 43.43 -25.79 -1.65
N GLY A 62 43.75 -24.66 -2.31
CA GLY A 62 42.94 -24.11 -3.39
C GLY A 62 41.64 -23.42 -2.96
N LYS A 63 41.52 -23.02 -1.69
CA LYS A 63 40.39 -22.21 -1.20
C LYS A 63 40.72 -20.72 -1.26
N THR A 64 39.78 -19.93 -1.80
CA THR A 64 39.86 -18.47 -1.85
C THR A 64 39.55 -17.89 -0.46
N ILE A 65 40.50 -17.15 0.11
CA ILE A 65 40.28 -16.39 1.35
C ILE A 65 40.22 -14.91 0.97
N ILE A 66 39.12 -14.25 1.31
CA ILE A 66 38.94 -12.80 1.17
C ILE A 66 38.93 -12.22 2.58
N THR A 67 39.94 -11.42 2.92
CA THR A 67 39.99 -10.68 4.19
C THR A 67 39.74 -9.20 3.95
N GLU A 68 38.73 -8.65 4.64
CA GLU A 68 38.52 -7.20 4.73
C GLU A 68 39.21 -6.66 5.99
N GLU A 69 40.17 -5.75 5.83
CA GLU A 69 40.59 -4.87 6.92
C GLU A 69 39.81 -3.56 6.84
N LYS A 70 38.98 -3.28 7.86
CA LYS A 70 38.45 -1.93 8.09
C LYS A 70 38.89 -1.42 9.46
N SER A 71 39.64 -0.32 9.42
CA SER A 71 39.97 0.49 10.59
C SER A 71 38.74 1.27 11.08
N SER A 72 38.54 1.23 12.40
CA SER A 72 37.73 2.11 13.26
C SER A 72 36.19 2.03 13.22
N LYS A 73 35.67 1.40 14.29
CA LYS A 73 34.39 1.61 15.02
C LYS A 73 33.09 1.72 14.21
N SER A 74 32.37 0.60 14.06
CA SER A 74 31.07 0.31 14.72
C SER A 74 30.25 -0.75 13.94
N LEU A 75 29.75 -1.73 14.69
CA LEU A 75 28.81 -2.81 14.35
C LEU A 75 29.16 -3.80 13.22
N GLN A 76 29.66 -4.97 13.63
CA GLN A 76 29.69 -6.19 12.83
C GLN A 76 28.28 -6.80 12.74
N TYR A 77 27.78 -7.02 11.52
CA TYR A 77 26.69 -7.95 11.24
C TYR A 77 27.25 -9.12 10.43
N THR A 78 27.28 -10.32 11.02
CA THR A 78 27.67 -11.54 10.33
C THR A 78 26.44 -12.17 9.69
N LYS A 79 26.24 -11.95 8.39
CA LYS A 79 25.21 -12.67 7.63
C LYS A 79 25.77 -14.02 7.22
N VAL A 80 25.47 -15.07 7.98
CA VAL A 80 25.81 -16.46 7.61
C VAL A 80 24.90 -16.89 6.47
N LEU A 81 25.40 -16.82 5.23
CA LEU A 81 24.79 -17.48 4.08
C LEU A 81 25.12 -18.96 4.13
N LYS A 82 24.15 -19.80 4.54
CA LYS A 82 24.26 -21.25 4.40
C LYS A 82 24.25 -21.63 2.92
N SER A 83 25.29 -22.31 2.45
CA SER A 83 25.21 -23.13 1.25
C SER A 83 26.04 -24.41 1.39
N SER A 84 25.59 -25.42 0.64
CA SER A 84 26.20 -26.71 0.32
C SER A 84 26.20 -27.80 1.41
N VAL A 85 25.40 -28.83 1.13
CA VAL A 85 25.52 -30.18 1.69
C VAL A 85 26.55 -30.93 0.85
N ILE A 86 27.64 -31.36 1.46
CA ILE A 86 28.46 -32.51 1.02
C ILE A 86 29.02 -33.19 2.28
N GLY A 87 28.63 -34.45 2.51
CA GLY A 87 29.27 -35.36 3.47
C GLY A 87 28.58 -35.44 4.84
N ASP A 88 28.21 -36.67 5.22
CA ASP A 88 27.61 -37.01 6.51
C ASP A 88 28.59 -36.70 7.66
N ASN A 89 28.43 -35.53 8.29
CA ASN A 89 28.81 -35.26 9.68
C ASN A 89 28.13 -33.96 10.12
N ILE A 90 27.08 -34.10 10.93
CA ILE A 90 26.37 -32.98 11.54
C ILE A 90 27.27 -32.44 12.67
N ILE A 91 27.90 -31.30 12.43
CA ILE A 91 28.46 -30.49 13.52
C ILE A 91 27.33 -29.56 13.98
N GLU A 92 26.75 -29.86 15.15
CA GLU A 92 25.85 -28.91 15.83
C GLU A 92 26.68 -27.72 16.33
N GLU A 93 26.72 -26.64 15.56
CA GLU A 93 27.09 -25.33 16.11
C GLU A 93 26.00 -24.90 17.10
N LYS A 94 26.26 -25.06 18.39
CA LYS A 94 25.46 -24.46 19.45
C LYS A 94 25.53 -22.94 19.31
N LYS A 95 24.45 -22.32 18.84
CA LYS A 95 24.28 -20.87 18.89
C LYS A 95 24.39 -20.41 20.35
N ASP A 96 25.24 -19.40 20.58
CA ASP A 96 25.45 -18.77 21.88
C ASP A 96 24.10 -18.25 22.43
N GLU A 97 23.72 -18.68 23.63
CA GLU A 97 22.44 -18.32 24.25
C GLU A 97 22.29 -16.80 24.39
N ASN A 98 23.40 -16.06 24.50
CA ASN A 98 23.39 -14.60 24.55
C ASN A 98 22.99 -13.97 23.21
N VAL A 99 23.35 -14.59 22.08
CA VAL A 99 22.94 -14.13 20.74
C VAL A 99 21.45 -14.42 20.53
N ILE A 100 20.96 -15.59 20.97
CA ILE A 100 19.54 -15.93 20.90
C ILE A 100 18.70 -14.98 21.78
N GLN A 101 19.18 -14.63 22.97
CA GLN A 101 18.47 -13.70 23.86
C GLN A 101 18.47 -12.28 23.29
N LYS A 102 19.58 -11.82 22.71
CA LYS A 102 19.68 -10.50 22.08
C LYS A 102 18.85 -10.39 20.81
N GLU A 103 18.85 -11.43 19.96
CA GLU A 103 17.95 -11.52 18.79
C GLU A 103 16.47 -11.54 19.22
N LYS A 104 16.12 -12.25 20.31
CA LYS A 104 14.75 -12.24 20.87
C LYS A 104 14.37 -10.91 21.52
N GLN A 105 15.33 -10.19 22.07
CA GLN A 105 15.13 -8.88 22.69
C GLN A 105 15.03 -7.78 21.63
N GLU A 106 15.81 -7.87 20.55
CA GLU A 106 15.69 -7.06 19.34
C GLU A 106 14.40 -7.39 18.56
N GLU A 107 13.98 -8.66 18.44
CA GLU A 107 12.66 -9.04 17.90
C GLU A 107 11.51 -8.50 18.77
N LYS A 108 11.69 -8.46 20.10
CA LYS A 108 10.73 -7.84 21.03
C LYS A 108 10.71 -6.31 20.93
N GLU A 109 11.84 -5.66 20.65
CA GLU A 109 11.90 -4.22 20.40
C GLU A 109 11.38 -3.85 19.00
N ILE A 110 11.47 -4.76 18.02
CA ILE A 110 10.97 -4.57 16.65
C ILE A 110 9.45 -4.79 16.55
N LYS A 111 8.83 -5.56 17.45
CA LYS A 111 7.36 -5.68 17.53
C LYS A 111 6.78 -4.70 18.55
N LYS A 112 6.87 -3.40 18.28
CA LYS A 112 5.96 -2.41 18.88
C LYS A 112 4.58 -2.58 18.24
N THR A 113 3.86 -3.61 18.65
CA THR A 113 2.48 -3.85 18.20
C THR A 113 1.64 -2.61 18.52
N ILE A 114 0.97 -2.05 17.52
CA ILE A 114 -0.03 -1.01 17.74
C ILE A 114 -1.09 -1.61 18.65
N ASN A 115 -1.23 -1.04 19.85
CA ASN A 115 -2.40 -1.30 20.65
C ASN A 115 -3.55 -0.54 20.00
N MET A 116 -4.44 -1.28 19.33
CA MET A 116 -5.47 -0.67 18.47
C MET A 116 -6.51 0.14 19.24
N ALA A 117 -6.59 -0.04 20.57
CA ALA A 117 -7.37 0.83 21.45
C ALA A 117 -6.79 2.25 21.58
N ASP A 118 -5.56 2.47 21.12
CA ASP A 118 -4.84 3.75 21.20
C ASP A 118 -4.86 4.52 19.86
N LEU A 119 -5.59 4.06 18.84
CA LEU A 119 -5.71 4.80 17.57
C LEU A 119 -6.42 6.14 17.80
N ASP A 120 -5.82 7.21 17.29
CA ASP A 120 -6.47 8.52 17.23
C ASP A 120 -7.30 8.58 15.96
N ILE A 121 -8.60 8.88 16.11
CA ILE A 121 -9.52 9.02 14.98
C ILE A 121 -10.04 10.44 14.97
N SER A 122 -9.79 11.13 13.88
CA SER A 122 -10.32 12.47 13.61
C SER A 122 -11.20 12.42 12.38
N HIS A 123 -12.26 13.23 12.40
CA HIS A 123 -13.20 13.36 11.30
C HIS A 123 -13.27 14.84 10.90
N VAL A 124 -13.18 15.11 9.61
CA VAL A 124 -13.33 16.45 9.04
C VAL A 124 -14.22 16.37 7.81
N ILE A 125 -15.01 17.42 7.61
CA ILE A 125 -15.84 17.58 6.41
C ILE A 125 -15.03 18.38 5.39
N VAL A 126 -14.92 17.86 4.17
CA VAL A 126 -14.07 18.42 3.12
C VAL A 126 -14.71 18.37 1.74
N GLY A 127 -14.23 19.23 0.85
CA GLY A 127 -14.61 19.20 -0.55
C GLY A 127 -15.97 19.84 -0.83
N PRO A 128 -16.38 19.86 -2.10
CA PRO A 128 -17.55 20.61 -2.55
C PRO A 128 -18.89 19.95 -2.19
N LEU A 129 -18.89 18.68 -1.81
CA LEU A 129 -20.08 17.89 -1.47
C LEU A 129 -20.09 17.41 -0.01
N ASP A 130 -19.31 18.06 0.87
CA ASP A 130 -19.29 17.76 2.31
C ASP A 130 -18.94 16.30 2.65
N VAL A 131 -17.91 15.76 1.99
CA VAL A 131 -17.41 14.40 2.26
C VAL A 131 -16.83 14.31 3.67
N ASN A 132 -17.21 13.25 4.36
CA ASN A 132 -16.61 12.82 5.60
C ASN A 132 -15.25 12.18 5.34
N CYS A 133 -14.19 12.96 5.53
CA CYS A 133 -12.82 12.48 5.50
C CYS A 133 -12.39 12.03 6.89
N TYR A 134 -11.79 10.84 6.98
CA TYR A 134 -11.34 10.27 8.25
C TYR A 134 -9.82 10.19 8.31
N ILE A 135 -9.24 10.59 9.44
CA ILE A 135 -7.80 10.57 9.70
C ILE A 135 -7.58 9.60 10.85
N ILE A 136 -6.81 8.55 10.59
CA ILE A 136 -6.52 7.50 11.57
C ILE A 136 -5.02 7.54 11.86
N GLY A 137 -4.65 7.94 13.07
CA GLY A 137 -3.27 8.07 13.51
C GLY A 137 -2.89 7.06 14.58
N ASP A 138 -1.62 6.67 14.59
CA ASP A 138 -0.97 5.96 15.69
C ASP A 138 -0.15 6.97 16.51
N PRO A 139 -0.61 7.38 17.71
CA PRO A 139 0.10 8.32 18.58
C PRO A 139 1.50 7.87 19.00
N LYS A 140 1.83 6.57 18.92
CA LYS A 140 3.13 6.05 19.33
C LYS A 140 4.20 6.23 18.26
N SER A 141 3.84 6.06 16.99
CA SER A 141 4.76 6.21 15.85
C SER A 141 4.63 7.56 15.15
N ASN A 142 3.57 8.32 15.45
CA ASN A 142 3.14 9.50 14.72
C ASN A 142 2.73 9.22 13.27
N LYS A 143 2.61 7.98 12.82
CA LYS A 143 2.12 7.68 11.47
C LYS A 143 0.60 7.83 11.41
N ALA A 144 0.10 8.28 10.27
CA ALA A 144 -1.32 8.36 10.02
C ALA A 144 -1.68 7.95 8.59
N LEU A 145 -2.92 7.49 8.43
CA LEU A 145 -3.56 7.29 7.15
C LEU A 145 -4.80 8.17 7.04
N VAL A 146 -5.24 8.42 5.81
CA VAL A 146 -6.46 9.17 5.50
C VAL A 146 -7.39 8.32 4.66
N ILE A 147 -8.68 8.33 4.98
CA ILE A 147 -9.74 7.74 4.17
C ILE A 147 -10.51 8.87 3.50
N ASP A 148 -10.65 8.78 2.17
CA ASP A 148 -11.43 9.68 1.30
C ASP A 148 -11.14 11.19 1.48
N PRO A 149 -9.94 11.67 1.08
CA PRO A 149 -9.61 13.09 1.11
C PRO A 149 -10.37 13.84 0.00
N GLY A 150 -11.62 14.18 0.28
CA GLY A 150 -12.57 14.69 -0.71
C GLY A 150 -12.35 16.10 -1.27
N GLY A 151 -11.41 16.84 -0.71
CA GLY A 151 -11.07 18.20 -1.12
C GLY A 151 -10.40 18.94 0.03
N ASN A 152 -10.26 20.27 -0.10
CA ASN A 152 -9.74 21.15 0.96
C ASN A 152 -8.55 20.55 1.75
N PRO A 153 -7.47 20.13 1.08
CA PRO A 153 -6.38 19.38 1.72
C PRO A 153 -5.74 20.15 2.88
N GLU A 154 -5.82 21.47 2.90
CA GLU A 154 -5.40 22.34 4.00
C GLU A 154 -6.07 22.01 5.35
N VAL A 155 -7.35 21.58 5.33
CA VAL A 155 -8.09 21.18 6.52
C VAL A 155 -7.49 19.88 7.10
N ILE A 156 -7.22 18.91 6.23
CA ILE A 156 -6.59 17.63 6.59
C ILE A 156 -5.17 17.87 7.10
N ILE A 157 -4.37 18.68 6.39
CA ILE A 157 -3.00 19.06 6.76
C ILE A 157 -2.97 19.75 8.13
N LYS A 158 -3.96 20.58 8.45
CA LYS A 158 -4.06 21.25 9.75
C LYS A 158 -4.20 20.23 10.87
N VAL A 159 -5.13 19.28 10.76
CA VAL A 159 -5.30 18.22 11.77
C VAL A 159 -4.05 17.37 11.92
N LEU A 160 -3.43 16.95 10.81
CA LEU A 160 -2.18 16.18 10.84
C LEU A 160 -1.08 16.95 11.59
N LYS A 161 -0.93 18.25 11.36
CA LYS A 161 0.06 19.08 12.07
C LYS A 161 -0.25 19.25 13.56
N GLU A 162 -1.50 19.54 13.90
CA GLU A 162 -1.93 19.73 15.29
C GLU A 162 -1.72 18.46 16.14
N LYS A 163 -1.89 17.29 15.52
CA LYS A 163 -1.65 15.99 16.15
C LYS A 163 -0.24 15.44 15.98
N ASN A 164 0.66 16.21 15.35
CA ASN A 164 2.03 15.82 15.05
C ASN A 164 2.14 14.50 14.25
N PHE A 165 1.21 14.26 13.32
CA PHE A 165 1.18 13.09 12.47
C PHE A 165 1.90 13.29 11.12
N GLU A 166 2.55 12.22 10.67
CA GLU A 166 3.12 12.05 9.33
C GLU A 166 2.21 11.12 8.52
N LEU A 167 1.62 11.66 7.46
CA LEU A 167 0.73 10.91 6.57
C LEU A 167 1.52 9.94 5.69
N GLU A 168 1.26 8.64 5.84
CA GLU A 168 1.94 7.59 5.06
C GLU A 168 1.09 7.06 3.89
N SER A 169 -0.23 7.05 4.04
CA SER A 169 -1.13 6.41 3.07
C SER A 169 -2.50 7.08 3.00
N ILE A 170 -3.12 6.96 1.83
CA ILE A 170 -4.49 7.34 1.51
C ILE A 170 -5.21 6.06 1.06
N TYR A 171 -6.33 5.76 1.70
CA TYR A 171 -7.20 4.65 1.33
C TYR A 171 -8.51 5.21 0.77
N LEU A 172 -8.88 4.80 -0.44
CA LEU A 172 -10.09 5.27 -1.09
C LEU A 172 -11.17 4.20 -1.02
N THR A 173 -12.32 4.57 -0.46
CA THR A 173 -13.51 3.71 -0.49
C THR A 173 -14.01 3.52 -1.91
N HIS A 174 -13.93 4.56 -2.74
CA HIS A 174 -14.26 4.55 -4.16
C HIS A 174 -13.69 5.80 -4.86
N ALA A 175 -13.84 5.90 -6.19
CA ALA A 175 -13.18 6.91 -7.01
C ALA A 175 -14.08 8.05 -7.54
N HIS A 176 -15.20 8.36 -6.87
CA HIS A 176 -15.94 9.57 -7.23
C HIS A 176 -15.14 10.84 -6.89
N PHE A 177 -15.35 11.88 -7.70
CA PHE A 177 -14.56 13.10 -7.67
C PHE A 177 -14.47 13.69 -6.27
N ASP A 178 -15.61 13.79 -5.59
CA ASP A 178 -15.73 14.37 -4.26
C ASP A 178 -15.02 13.58 -3.17
N HIS A 179 -14.53 12.36 -3.42
CA HIS A 179 -13.72 11.57 -2.47
C HIS A 179 -12.20 11.66 -2.74
N VAL A 180 -11.78 12.24 -3.88
CA VAL A 180 -10.37 12.18 -4.35
C VAL A 180 -9.71 13.53 -4.59
N LEU A 181 -10.44 14.66 -4.57
CA LEU A 181 -9.87 15.97 -4.93
C LEU A 181 -8.75 16.47 -4.00
N GLY A 182 -8.72 16.03 -2.74
CA GLY A 182 -7.70 16.39 -1.77
C GLY A 182 -6.35 15.69 -2.01
N ILE A 183 -6.31 14.63 -2.83
CA ILE A 183 -5.12 13.81 -3.04
C ILE A 183 -3.94 14.64 -3.55
N ALA A 184 -4.16 15.53 -4.53
CA ALA A 184 -3.09 16.33 -5.12
C ALA A 184 -2.33 17.17 -4.06
N GLY A 185 -3.08 17.83 -3.16
CA GLY A 185 -2.51 18.61 -2.07
C GLY A 185 -1.75 17.76 -1.06
N LEU A 186 -2.28 16.57 -0.73
CA LEU A 186 -1.63 15.64 0.19
C LEU A 186 -0.37 14.99 -0.41
N LYS A 187 -0.39 14.61 -1.70
CA LYS A 187 0.80 14.12 -2.43
C LYS A 187 1.90 15.18 -2.46
N LYS A 188 1.56 16.45 -2.72
CA LYS A 188 2.53 17.54 -2.69
C LYS A 188 3.18 17.73 -1.31
N LYS A 189 2.43 17.52 -0.22
CA LYS A 189 2.91 17.79 1.15
C LYS A 189 3.64 16.62 1.80
N TYR A 190 3.12 15.41 1.64
CA TYR A 190 3.57 14.21 2.35
C TYR A 190 3.99 13.06 1.43
N ASN A 191 3.63 13.12 0.15
CA ASN A 191 3.83 12.04 -0.82
C ASN A 191 3.37 10.63 -0.33
N PRO A 192 2.14 10.49 0.23
CA PRO A 192 1.67 9.21 0.73
C PRO A 192 1.40 8.22 -0.41
N LYS A 193 1.32 6.94 -0.07
CA LYS A 193 0.82 5.90 -0.99
C LYS A 193 -0.69 6.00 -1.17
N ILE A 194 -1.19 5.74 -2.36
CA ILE A 194 -2.62 5.74 -2.68
C ILE A 194 -3.09 4.30 -2.90
N TYR A 195 -4.12 3.90 -2.18
CA TYR A 195 -4.76 2.59 -2.27
C TYR A 195 -6.16 2.75 -2.85
N LEU A 196 -6.46 2.00 -3.92
CA LEU A 196 -7.74 2.05 -4.62
C LEU A 196 -8.15 0.63 -5.04
N HIS A 197 -9.43 0.32 -5.13
CA HIS A 197 -9.86 -0.93 -5.76
C HIS A 197 -9.73 -0.86 -7.29
N GLU A 198 -9.17 -1.89 -7.93
CA GLU A 198 -8.85 -1.87 -9.38
C GLU A 198 -10.07 -1.56 -10.27
N ALA A 199 -11.25 -2.05 -9.90
CA ALA A 199 -12.50 -1.82 -10.65
C ALA A 199 -12.92 -0.33 -10.72
N ASP A 200 -12.39 0.52 -9.85
CA ASP A 200 -12.62 1.97 -9.86
C ASP A 200 -11.49 2.76 -10.54
N PHE A 201 -10.46 2.09 -11.08
CA PHE A 201 -9.34 2.78 -11.70
C PHE A 201 -9.76 3.62 -12.92
N GLU A 202 -10.65 3.11 -13.77
CA GLU A 202 -11.17 3.89 -14.90
C GLU A 202 -11.95 5.11 -14.42
N LEU A 203 -12.81 4.95 -13.41
CA LEU A 203 -13.54 6.06 -12.79
C LEU A 203 -12.57 7.12 -12.24
N TYR A 204 -11.49 6.70 -11.57
CA TYR A 204 -10.41 7.55 -11.09
C TYR A 204 -9.73 8.35 -12.22
N LYS A 205 -9.41 7.69 -13.34
CA LYS A 205 -8.83 8.36 -14.53
C LYS A 205 -9.81 9.36 -15.16
N MET A 206 -11.11 9.14 -15.00
CA MET A 206 -12.17 10.03 -15.48
C MET A 206 -12.40 11.27 -14.60
N LEU A 207 -11.61 11.50 -13.54
CA LEU A 207 -11.77 12.64 -12.63
C LEU A 207 -12.00 14.00 -13.33
N PRO A 208 -11.24 14.41 -14.36
CA PRO A 208 -11.51 15.66 -15.08
C PRO A 208 -12.91 15.71 -15.71
N LEU A 209 -13.40 14.57 -16.21
CA LEU A 209 -14.75 14.46 -16.78
C LEU A 209 -15.81 14.49 -15.69
N GLN A 210 -15.59 13.82 -14.56
CA GLN A 210 -16.49 13.88 -13.41
C GLN A 210 -16.68 15.33 -12.93
N VAL A 211 -15.58 16.05 -12.67
CA VAL A 211 -15.57 17.45 -12.24
C VAL A 211 -16.34 18.35 -13.22
N LYS A 212 -16.17 18.12 -14.53
CA LYS A 212 -16.90 18.85 -15.56
C LYS A 212 -18.39 18.51 -15.57
N PHE A 213 -18.73 17.23 -15.48
CA PHE A 213 -20.11 16.73 -15.51
C PHE A 213 -20.94 17.29 -14.35
N PHE A 214 -20.36 17.36 -13.14
CA PHE A 214 -21.02 17.92 -11.96
C PHE A 214 -20.93 19.47 -11.87
N GLY A 215 -20.42 20.15 -12.90
CA GLY A 215 -20.41 21.62 -12.95
C GLY A 215 -19.35 22.30 -12.07
N PHE A 216 -18.34 21.56 -11.60
CA PHE A 216 -17.29 22.09 -10.73
C PHE A 216 -16.01 22.53 -11.46
N ALA A 217 -15.98 22.46 -12.79
CA ALA A 217 -14.80 22.81 -13.60
C ALA A 217 -14.30 24.26 -13.41
N SER A 218 -15.16 25.20 -13.00
CA SER A 218 -14.76 26.58 -12.70
C SER A 218 -14.22 26.77 -11.27
N ARG A 219 -14.41 25.78 -10.39
CA ARG A 219 -14.06 25.83 -8.96
C ARG A 219 -12.86 24.96 -8.63
N ILE A 220 -12.54 24.00 -9.48
CA ILE A 220 -11.44 23.04 -9.30
C ILE A 220 -10.42 23.31 -10.40
N SER A 221 -9.17 23.58 -10.02
CA SER A 221 -8.10 23.78 -11.00
C SER A 221 -7.93 22.52 -11.86
N SER A 222 -7.73 22.70 -13.16
CA SER A 222 -7.43 21.60 -14.08
C SER A 222 -6.20 20.77 -13.66
N THR A 223 -5.27 21.36 -12.89
CA THR A 223 -4.11 20.66 -12.33
C THR A 223 -4.47 19.78 -11.14
N ASP A 224 -5.47 20.17 -10.35
CA ASP A 224 -5.90 19.44 -9.15
C ASP A 224 -6.81 18.26 -9.53
N ALA A 225 -7.39 18.30 -10.73
CA ALA A 225 -8.12 17.20 -11.35
C ALA A 225 -7.21 16.17 -12.05
N ILE A 226 -5.88 16.33 -12.02
CA ILE A 226 -4.91 15.37 -12.55
C ILE A 226 -4.19 14.73 -11.38
N LEU A 227 -4.51 13.47 -11.10
CA LEU A 227 -3.91 12.72 -10.02
C LEU A 227 -2.87 11.72 -10.55
N PRO A 228 -1.80 11.42 -9.78
CA PRO A 228 -0.96 10.28 -10.08
C PRO A 228 -1.78 8.98 -10.01
N ASP A 229 -1.32 7.95 -10.71
CA ASP A 229 -1.96 6.63 -10.60
C ASP A 229 -1.86 6.11 -9.15
N PRO A 230 -2.83 5.29 -8.70
CA PRO A 230 -2.75 4.62 -7.41
C PRO A 230 -1.47 3.80 -7.27
N ASP A 231 -0.90 3.78 -6.07
CA ASP A 231 0.32 3.03 -5.78
C ASP A 231 0.02 1.53 -5.56
N VAL A 232 -1.18 1.19 -5.09
CA VAL A 232 -1.60 -0.18 -4.78
C VAL A 232 -3.07 -0.39 -5.13
N PHE A 233 -3.38 -1.52 -5.77
CA PHE A 233 -4.75 -1.99 -5.92
C PHE A 233 -5.13 -2.93 -4.77
N ILE A 234 -6.24 -2.62 -4.09
CA ILE A 234 -6.80 -3.43 -2.99
C ILE A 234 -7.99 -4.26 -3.46
N LYS A 235 -8.22 -5.40 -2.80
CA LYS A 235 -9.34 -6.31 -3.05
C LYS A 235 -9.97 -6.80 -1.74
N GLU A 236 -11.07 -7.55 -1.86
CA GLU A 236 -11.68 -8.27 -0.73
C GLU A 236 -10.63 -9.03 0.09
N GLY A 237 -10.67 -8.85 1.41
CA GLY A 237 -9.84 -9.57 2.36
C GLY A 237 -8.40 -9.05 2.50
N ASP A 238 -8.00 -8.04 1.71
CA ASP A 238 -6.74 -7.35 1.95
C ASP A 238 -6.81 -6.54 3.26
N HIS A 239 -5.66 -6.07 3.73
CA HIS A 239 -5.54 -5.32 4.98
C HIS A 239 -5.14 -3.86 4.75
N VAL A 240 -5.72 -2.98 5.56
CA VAL A 240 -5.26 -1.61 5.75
C VAL A 240 -4.05 -1.66 6.68
N ILE A 241 -2.93 -1.13 6.21
CA ILE A 241 -1.67 -1.07 6.95
C ILE A 241 -1.46 0.34 7.50
N LEU A 242 -1.14 0.42 8.81
CA LEU A 242 -0.67 1.62 9.47
C LEU A 242 0.64 1.30 10.21
N ASN A 243 1.73 2.03 9.95
CA ASN A 243 3.03 1.79 10.60
C ASN A 243 3.47 0.30 10.55
N GLY A 244 3.21 -0.36 9.42
CA GLY A 244 3.57 -1.76 9.19
C GLY A 244 2.66 -2.81 9.84
N GLU A 245 1.61 -2.40 10.56
CA GLU A 245 0.66 -3.29 11.23
C GLU A 245 -0.70 -3.30 10.52
N GLU A 246 -1.38 -4.44 10.52
CA GLU A 246 -2.73 -4.59 9.99
C GLU A 246 -3.75 -3.99 10.98
N VAL A 247 -4.41 -2.90 10.58
CA VAL A 247 -5.36 -2.16 11.42
C VAL A 247 -6.83 -2.37 11.04
N ALA A 248 -7.10 -2.73 9.80
CA ALA A 248 -8.44 -3.02 9.30
C ALA A 248 -8.44 -4.00 8.13
N THR A 249 -9.60 -4.57 7.83
CA THR A 249 -9.83 -5.48 6.70
C THR A 249 -10.68 -4.78 5.63
N VAL A 250 -10.33 -5.00 4.37
CA VAL A 250 -11.04 -4.49 3.19
C VAL A 250 -12.19 -5.42 2.83
N TYR A 251 -13.39 -4.86 2.68
CA TYR A 251 -14.57 -5.55 2.17
C TYR A 251 -15.05 -4.88 0.89
N HIS A 252 -15.00 -5.59 -0.23
CA HIS A 252 -15.53 -5.15 -1.52
C HIS A 252 -17.06 -5.12 -1.48
N THR A 253 -17.62 -3.94 -1.73
CA THR A 253 -19.04 -3.65 -1.61
C THR A 253 -19.53 -2.88 -2.83
N PRO A 254 -19.52 -3.50 -4.03
CA PRO A 254 -19.91 -2.82 -5.26
C PRO A 254 -21.38 -2.40 -5.24
N GLY A 255 -21.68 -1.43 -6.09
CA GLY A 255 -23.04 -1.01 -6.42
C GLY A 255 -23.22 0.50 -6.49
N HIS A 256 -22.58 1.26 -5.61
CA HIS A 256 -22.44 2.70 -5.81
C HIS A 256 -21.44 3.01 -6.94
N SER A 257 -20.29 2.34 -6.88
CA SER A 257 -19.34 2.16 -7.98
C SER A 257 -18.90 0.69 -8.07
N PRO A 258 -18.28 0.24 -9.18
CA PRO A 258 -17.78 -1.13 -9.31
C PRO A 258 -16.70 -1.50 -8.29
N GLY A 259 -15.87 -0.54 -7.90
CA GLY A 259 -14.76 -0.70 -6.97
C GLY A 259 -15.05 -0.21 -5.55
N SER A 260 -16.30 0.09 -5.20
CA SER A 260 -16.65 0.50 -3.84
C SER A 260 -16.20 -0.53 -2.80
N VAL A 261 -15.53 -0.08 -1.73
CA VAL A 261 -15.09 -0.90 -0.59
C VAL A 261 -15.47 -0.26 0.75
N CYS A 262 -15.60 -1.10 1.77
CA CYS A 262 -15.68 -0.72 3.17
C CYS A 262 -14.42 -1.16 3.93
N TYR A 263 -14.01 -0.40 4.94
CA TYR A 263 -12.89 -0.73 5.82
C TYR A 263 -13.38 -1.03 7.23
N LEU A 264 -13.20 -2.26 7.71
CA LEU A 264 -13.59 -2.68 9.06
C LEU A 264 -12.39 -2.70 9.99
N PHE A 265 -12.39 -1.79 10.96
CA PHE A 265 -11.45 -1.78 12.08
C PHE A 265 -12.04 -2.60 13.23
N GLU A 266 -11.92 -3.94 13.13
CA GLU A 266 -12.56 -4.90 14.04
C GLU A 266 -12.25 -4.64 15.51
N LYS A 267 -10.99 -4.33 15.83
CA LYS A 267 -10.53 -4.15 17.22
C LYS A 267 -11.13 -2.94 17.93
N ILE A 268 -11.75 -2.02 17.19
CA ILE A 268 -12.43 -0.83 17.73
C ILE A 268 -13.91 -0.76 17.31
N ASN A 269 -14.46 -1.81 16.69
CA ASN A 269 -15.85 -1.91 16.23
C ASN A 269 -16.31 -0.75 15.33
N LYS A 270 -15.46 -0.32 14.37
CA LYS A 270 -15.81 0.76 13.43
C LYS A 270 -15.67 0.30 11.99
N MET A 271 -16.65 0.64 11.16
CA MET A 271 -16.64 0.41 9.73
C MET A 271 -16.78 1.73 8.97
N TYR A 272 -15.84 2.00 8.07
CA TYR A 272 -15.89 3.13 7.16
C TYR A 272 -16.48 2.64 5.85
N THR A 273 -17.66 3.16 5.48
CA THR A 273 -18.49 2.57 4.43
C THR A 273 -18.48 3.33 3.11
N GLY A 274 -17.81 4.50 3.08
CA GLY A 274 -17.90 5.40 1.94
C GLY A 274 -19.36 5.60 1.55
N ASP A 275 -19.64 5.42 0.27
CA ASP A 275 -20.97 5.61 -0.29
C ASP A 275 -21.74 4.29 -0.45
N THR A 276 -21.32 3.23 0.24
CA THR A 276 -22.07 1.96 0.23
C THR A 276 -23.29 2.03 1.15
N LEU A 277 -23.10 2.44 2.40
CA LEU A 277 -24.14 2.44 3.43
C LEU A 277 -24.11 3.76 4.19
N PHE A 278 -25.27 4.41 4.24
CA PHE A 278 -25.51 5.65 4.97
C PHE A 278 -26.52 5.41 6.09
N ARG A 279 -26.73 6.43 6.93
CA ARG A 279 -27.83 6.39 7.90
C ARG A 279 -29.19 6.45 7.21
N ASN A 280 -29.99 5.40 7.37
CA ASN A 280 -31.32 5.22 6.76
C ASN A 280 -31.33 5.21 5.21
N SER A 281 -30.18 5.08 4.54
CA SER A 281 -30.11 5.03 3.08
C SER A 281 -28.83 4.34 2.57
N VAL A 282 -28.66 4.28 1.25
CA VAL A 282 -27.45 3.79 0.58
C VAL A 282 -27.01 4.78 -0.49
N GLY A 283 -25.80 4.62 -1.02
CA GLY A 283 -25.35 5.41 -2.17
C GLY A 283 -26.25 5.26 -3.38
N ARG A 284 -26.32 6.32 -4.16
CA ARG A 284 -27.03 6.29 -5.45
C ARG A 284 -26.36 5.30 -6.40
N THR A 285 -27.12 4.66 -7.27
CA THR A 285 -26.62 3.61 -8.17
C THR A 285 -26.86 3.92 -9.64
N ASP A 286 -27.18 5.18 -9.97
CA ASP A 286 -27.47 5.65 -11.32
C ASP A 286 -26.28 6.35 -11.99
N LEU A 287 -25.15 6.47 -11.27
CA LEU A 287 -23.88 6.97 -11.80
C LEU A 287 -23.15 5.89 -12.62
N TRP A 288 -21.96 6.23 -13.13
CA TRP A 288 -21.18 5.37 -14.01
C TRP A 288 -20.99 3.97 -13.40
N GLN A 289 -21.51 2.96 -14.10
CA GLN A 289 -21.52 1.55 -13.67
C GLN A 289 -22.09 1.29 -12.26
N GLY A 290 -22.95 2.17 -11.75
CA GLY A 290 -23.73 1.88 -10.54
C GLY A 290 -24.75 0.75 -10.76
N SER A 291 -25.05 0.00 -9.70
CA SER A 291 -25.97 -1.13 -9.72
C SER A 291 -26.71 -1.27 -8.38
N TYR A 292 -28.05 -1.17 -8.44
CA TYR A 292 -28.91 -1.35 -7.28
C TYR A 292 -28.86 -2.78 -6.73
N GLU A 293 -28.86 -3.79 -7.61
CA GLU A 293 -28.80 -5.19 -7.17
C GLU A 293 -27.48 -5.49 -6.46
N GLU A 294 -26.38 -4.91 -6.92
CA GLU A 294 -25.08 -5.06 -6.26
C GLU A 294 -25.04 -4.35 -4.92
N ILE A 295 -25.49 -3.07 -4.81
CA ILE A 295 -25.45 -2.36 -3.52
C ILE A 295 -26.34 -3.06 -2.50
N ARG A 296 -27.50 -3.56 -2.94
CA ARG A 296 -28.42 -4.34 -2.10
C ARG A 296 -27.77 -5.65 -1.63
N SER A 297 -27.08 -6.37 -2.52
CA SER A 297 -26.33 -7.57 -2.18
C SER A 297 -25.17 -7.28 -1.22
N SER A 298 -24.43 -6.20 -1.45
CA SER A 298 -23.35 -5.72 -0.59
C SER A 298 -23.86 -5.40 0.81
N VAL A 299 -24.97 -4.65 0.93
CA VAL A 299 -25.51 -4.28 2.23
C VAL A 299 -26.17 -5.46 2.93
N ARG A 300 -27.20 -6.09 2.33
CA ARG A 300 -27.97 -7.16 3.00
C ARG A 300 -27.22 -8.48 3.07
N GLY A 301 -26.47 -8.80 2.02
CA GLY A 301 -25.76 -10.07 1.87
C GLY A 301 -24.38 -10.08 2.53
N LYS A 302 -23.79 -8.92 2.84
CA LYS A 302 -22.48 -8.82 3.49
C LYS A 302 -22.53 -7.93 4.74
N LEU A 303 -22.80 -6.63 4.62
CA LEU A 303 -22.68 -5.71 5.75
C LEU A 303 -23.62 -6.06 6.91
N PHE A 304 -24.87 -6.44 6.60
CA PHE A 304 -25.84 -6.89 7.60
C PHE A 304 -25.58 -8.29 8.18
N LYS A 305 -24.45 -8.92 7.85
CA LYS A 305 -24.00 -10.13 8.54
C LYS A 305 -23.02 -9.85 9.68
N PHE A 306 -22.51 -8.63 9.77
CA PHE A 306 -21.65 -8.22 10.89
C PHE A 306 -22.44 -7.95 12.17
N ASP A 307 -21.71 -7.85 13.28
CA ASP A 307 -22.24 -7.55 14.61
C ASP A 307 -22.99 -6.21 14.61
N ASP A 308 -24.15 -6.19 15.26
CA ASP A 308 -25.04 -5.02 15.35
C ASP A 308 -24.37 -3.80 16.02
N LYS A 309 -23.34 -4.04 16.85
CA LYS A 309 -22.62 -3.01 17.60
C LYS A 309 -21.56 -2.29 16.78
N ILE A 310 -21.29 -2.71 15.55
CA ILE A 310 -20.31 -2.04 14.69
C ILE A 310 -20.86 -0.68 14.26
N ASP A 311 -20.15 0.38 14.65
CA ASP A 311 -20.45 1.75 14.22
C ASP A 311 -20.14 1.92 12.74
N VAL A 312 -21.02 2.63 12.04
CA VAL A 312 -20.94 2.92 10.61
C VAL A 312 -20.57 4.39 10.41
N TYR A 313 -19.49 4.61 9.67
CA TYR A 313 -18.91 5.91 9.33
C TYR A 313 -18.97 6.13 7.82
N PRO A 314 -20.04 6.78 7.32
CA PRO A 314 -20.28 6.93 5.88
C PRO A 314 -19.43 8.01 5.23
N GLY A 315 -19.34 7.98 3.91
CA GLY A 315 -18.75 9.03 3.09
C GLY A 315 -19.51 10.36 3.18
N HIS A 316 -20.82 10.31 3.44
CA HIS A 316 -21.67 11.49 3.58
C HIS A 316 -22.65 11.36 4.74
N GLY A 317 -22.98 12.50 5.36
CA GLY A 317 -24.01 12.57 6.40
C GLY A 317 -23.60 11.97 7.74
N PRO A 318 -24.57 11.69 8.63
CA PRO A 318 -24.30 11.28 10.01
C PRO A 318 -23.93 9.79 10.11
N SER A 319 -23.16 9.45 11.16
CA SER A 319 -22.87 8.05 11.53
C SER A 319 -24.11 7.29 12.02
N SER A 320 -23.99 5.96 12.01
CA SER A 320 -25.01 5.02 12.48
C SER A 320 -24.35 3.76 13.08
N ASN A 321 -25.07 2.65 13.20
CA ASN A 321 -24.50 1.32 13.44
C ASN A 321 -25.26 0.25 12.66
N ILE A 322 -24.61 -0.91 12.48
CA ILE A 322 -25.13 -2.02 11.69
C ILE A 322 -26.51 -2.50 12.19
N GLY A 323 -26.74 -2.60 13.50
CA GLY A 323 -28.01 -3.05 14.06
C GLY A 323 -29.18 -2.10 13.78
N TYR A 324 -28.92 -0.80 13.88
CA TYR A 324 -29.90 0.23 13.56
C TYR A 324 -30.24 0.22 12.07
N GLU A 325 -29.24 0.14 11.18
CA GLU A 325 -29.48 0.11 9.73
C GLU A 325 -30.23 -1.17 9.28
N LYS A 326 -29.97 -2.33 9.88
CA LYS A 326 -30.73 -3.57 9.60
C LYS A 326 -32.24 -3.42 9.78
N THR A 327 -32.65 -2.58 10.72
CA THR A 327 -34.04 -2.45 11.16
C THR A 327 -34.74 -1.19 10.63
N HIS A 328 -33.98 -0.19 10.18
CA HIS A 328 -34.50 1.12 9.78
C HIS A 328 -34.13 1.54 8.34
N ASN A 329 -33.19 0.86 7.69
CA ASN A 329 -32.80 1.16 6.32
C ASN A 329 -33.72 0.45 5.33
N PHE A 330 -34.68 1.18 4.78
CA PHE A 330 -35.65 0.67 3.81
C PHE A 330 -35.19 0.83 2.36
N SER A 331 -33.97 1.33 2.12
CA SER A 331 -33.44 1.55 0.78
C SER A 331 -32.85 0.30 0.12
N VAL A 332 -32.75 -0.82 0.84
CA VAL A 332 -32.24 -2.12 0.34
C VAL A 332 -33.02 -3.30 0.86
#